data_AF-A0A955JB20-F1
#
_entry.id   AF-A0A955JB20-F1
#
_cell.length_a   1.000
_cell.length_b   1.000
_cell.length_c   1.000
_cell.angle_alpha   90.00
_cell.angle_beta   90.00
_cell.angle_gamma   90.00
#
_symmetry.space_group_name_H-M   'P 1'
#
loop_
_entity.id
_entity.type
_entity.pdbx_description
1 polymer ?
#
loop_
_entity_poly.entity_id
_entity_poly.type
_entity_poly.pdbx_seq_one_letter_code
_entity_poly.pdbx_strand_id
1 'polypeptide(L)'
;AVVSVVGTAKGGGPFAGFEADLRMLVLWAYAATMGTVASILAAAVAERDRAEADRSAAEKAQHDLDVRMRDTQRLEGLGLLASGVAHDFNNILAAVRVNAELLAQTKRPAHDTVMLAEIDHAVSRAADLCRQLLAYAGRAPAPLGPVSLGDVVRDVRRLVASSLPAQVSLDVDLPDDLPAVWGEVSQLQQVVLN
;
A
#
# COMPACT_ATOMS: atom_id res chain seq x y z
N ALA A 1 -38.74 62.91 3.51
CA ALA A 1 -39.82 62.60 4.46
C ALA A 1 -39.22 62.53 5.85
N VAL A 2 -39.55 63.49 6.72
CA VAL A 2 -39.03 63.59 8.08
C VAL A 2 -39.78 62.57 8.94
N VAL A 3 -39.12 61.49 9.35
CA VAL A 3 -39.67 60.55 10.33
C VAL A 3 -39.43 61.15 11.71
N SER A 4 -40.42 61.89 12.21
CA SER A 4 -40.45 62.38 13.59
C SER A 4 -40.92 61.24 14.48
N VAL A 5 -40.01 60.57 15.19
CA VAL A 5 -40.36 59.65 16.27
C VAL A 5 -40.68 60.50 17.50
N VAL A 6 -41.95 60.88 17.67
CA VAL A 6 -42.44 61.51 18.90
C VAL A 6 -42.63 60.42 19.95
N GLY A 7 -41.60 60.19 20.76
CA GLY A 7 -41.71 59.41 21.99
C GLY A 7 -42.22 60.29 23.13
N THR A 8 -43.50 60.19 23.49
CA THR A 8 -44.02 60.81 24.72
C THR A 8 -43.58 59.99 25.93
N ALA A 9 -42.38 60.23 26.43
CA ALA A 9 -41.94 59.69 27.71
C ALA A 9 -42.51 60.54 28.86
N LYS A 10 -43.74 60.24 29.31
CA LYS A 10 -44.17 60.57 30.68
C LYS A 10 -43.63 59.49 31.61
N GLY A 11 -42.38 59.66 32.04
CA GLY A 11 -41.74 58.79 33.03
C GLY A 11 -40.25 59.08 33.11
N GLY A 12 -39.82 59.68 34.23
CA GLY A 12 -38.42 60.03 34.51
C GLY A 12 -37.53 58.82 34.74
N GLY A 13 -37.28 58.04 33.67
CA GLY A 13 -36.20 57.07 33.61
C GLY A 13 -34.92 57.74 33.03
N PRO A 14 -33.74 57.13 33.24
CA PRO A 14 -32.43 57.71 32.88
C PRO A 14 -32.19 57.95 31.36
N PHE A 15 -33.21 57.81 30.52
CA PHE A 15 -33.17 57.98 29.07
C PHE A 15 -34.12 59.08 28.55
N ALA A 16 -34.77 59.84 29.44
CA ALA A 16 -35.63 60.96 29.06
C ALA A 16 -34.81 62.16 28.57
N GLY A 17 -34.44 62.16 27.28
CA GLY A 17 -33.71 63.27 26.65
C GLY A 17 -32.78 62.87 25.50
N PHE A 18 -32.72 61.59 25.13
CA PHE A 18 -31.82 61.12 24.08
C PHE A 18 -32.45 61.29 22.69
N GLU A 19 -32.20 62.42 22.03
CA GLU A 19 -32.47 62.57 20.59
C GLU A 19 -31.47 61.68 19.83
N ALA A 20 -31.92 60.50 19.39
CA ALA A 20 -31.10 59.60 18.62
C ALA A 20 -30.82 60.22 17.24
N ASP A 21 -29.60 60.74 17.04
CA ASP A 21 -29.15 61.21 15.73
C ASP A 21 -29.25 60.05 14.72
N LEU A 22 -29.93 60.30 13.59
CA LEU A 22 -30.12 59.34 12.51
C LEU A 22 -28.78 58.75 12.04
N ARG A 23 -27.70 59.55 12.07
CA ARG A 23 -26.34 59.10 11.73
C ARG A 23 -25.85 58.01 12.68
N MET A 24 -26.12 58.14 13.97
CA MET A 24 -25.72 57.18 14.99
C MET A 24 -26.51 55.87 14.84
N LEU A 25 -27.81 55.94 14.58
CA LEU A 25 -28.64 54.74 14.34
C LEU A 25 -28.19 53.96 13.10
N VAL A 26 -27.85 54.65 12.01
CA VAL A 26 -27.32 54.02 10.78
C VAL A 26 -25.96 53.37 11.04
N LEU A 27 -25.07 54.00 11.81
CA LEU A 27 -23.77 53.43 12.19
C LEU A 27 -23.92 52.17 13.05
N TRP A 28 -24.83 52.17 14.03
CA TRP A 28 -25.11 50.98 14.85
C TRP A 28 -25.71 49.85 14.03
N ALA A 29 -26.67 50.14 13.14
CA ALA A 29 -27.24 49.15 12.23
C ALA A 29 -26.17 48.55 11.31
N TYR A 30 -25.30 49.38 10.73
CA TYR A 30 -24.19 48.92 9.90
C TYR A 30 -23.21 48.03 10.68
N ALA A 31 -22.79 48.46 11.88
CA ALA A 31 -21.89 47.68 12.74
C ALA A 31 -22.50 46.32 13.12
N ALA A 32 -23.79 46.28 13.43
CA ALA A 32 -24.50 45.04 13.72
C ALA A 32 -24.53 44.11 12.50
N THR A 33 -24.83 44.63 11.30
CA THR A 33 -24.82 43.84 10.06
C THR A 33 -23.43 43.34 9.67
N MET A 34 -22.38 44.14 9.86
CA MET A 34 -21.01 43.70 9.61
C MET A 34 -20.58 42.62 10.60
N GLY A 35 -20.99 42.73 11.86
CA GLY A 35 -20.73 41.70 12.89
C GLY A 35 -21.38 40.35 12.56
N THR A 36 -22.64 40.35 12.10
CA THR A 36 -23.33 39.11 11.69
C THR A 36 -22.74 38.51 10.42
N VAL A 37 -22.36 39.34 9.44
CA VAL A 37 -21.69 38.85 8.23
C VAL A 37 -20.32 38.24 8.58
N ALA A 38 -19.55 38.86 9.46
CA ALA A 38 -18.26 38.36 9.90
C ALA A 38 -18.37 37.01 10.64
N SER A 39 -19.40 36.82 11.48
CA SER A 39 -19.61 35.56 12.19
C SER A 39 -20.04 34.43 11.25
N ILE A 40 -20.91 34.71 10.27
CA ILE A 40 -21.30 33.74 9.25
C ILE A 40 -20.10 33.34 8.39
N LEU A 41 -19.28 34.31 7.97
CA LEU A 41 -18.08 34.03 7.17
C LEU A 41 -17.07 33.19 7.95
N ALA A 42 -16.83 33.51 9.22
CA ALA A 42 -15.94 32.73 10.09
C ALA A 42 -16.44 31.29 10.27
N ALA A 43 -17.75 31.09 10.44
CA ALA A 43 -18.34 29.77 10.52
C ALA A 43 -18.17 28.97 9.21
N ALA A 44 -18.41 29.61 8.05
CA ALA A 44 -18.26 28.98 6.74
C ALA A 44 -16.80 28.59 6.43
N VAL A 45 -15.83 29.44 6.80
CA VAL A 45 -14.40 29.12 6.66
C VAL A 45 -14.02 27.95 7.57
N ALA A 46 -14.42 27.98 8.85
CA ALA A 46 -14.14 26.88 9.77
C ALA A 46 -14.77 25.55 9.33
N GLU A 47 -15.95 25.59 8.72
CA GLU A 47 -16.60 24.40 8.16
C GLU A 47 -15.84 23.86 6.93
N ARG A 48 -15.38 24.76 6.05
CA ARG A 48 -14.55 24.38 4.91
C ARG A 48 -13.21 23.78 5.35
N ASP A 49 -12.53 24.38 6.32
CA ASP A 49 -11.23 23.90 6.82
C ASP A 49 -11.37 22.50 7.44
N ARG A 50 -12.46 22.25 8.17
CA ARG A 50 -12.78 20.91 8.68
C ARG A 50 -13.02 19.92 7.55
N ALA A 51 -13.79 20.30 6.53
CA ALA A 51 -14.06 19.45 5.39
C ALA A 51 -12.78 19.12 4.58
N GLU A 52 -11.86 20.06 4.44
CA GLU A 52 -10.56 19.83 3.81
C GLU A 52 -9.66 18.92 4.67
N ALA A 53 -9.64 19.13 5.99
CA ALA A 53 -8.90 18.27 6.91
C ALA A 53 -9.43 16.82 6.92
N ASP A 54 -10.75 16.65 6.94
CA ASP A 54 -11.41 15.34 6.90
C ASP A 54 -11.12 14.60 5.58
N ARG A 55 -11.13 15.31 4.45
CA ARG A 55 -10.75 14.74 3.14
C ARG A 55 -9.30 14.27 3.14
N SER A 56 -8.36 15.10 3.61
CA SER A 56 -6.95 14.73 3.65
C SER A 56 -6.70 13.53 4.58
N ALA A 57 -7.41 13.46 5.71
CA ALA A 57 -7.35 12.32 6.61
C ALA A 57 -7.91 11.04 5.96
N ALA A 58 -9.02 11.14 5.23
CA ALA A 58 -9.61 10.03 4.49
C ALA A 58 -8.69 9.53 3.36
N GLU A 59 -8.06 10.42 2.61
CA GLU A 59 -7.10 10.08 1.55
C GLU A 59 -5.87 9.35 2.12
N LYS A 60 -5.32 9.84 3.24
CA LYS A 60 -4.21 9.16 3.94
C LYS A 60 -4.63 7.79 4.45
N ALA A 61 -5.80 7.69 5.07
CA ALA A 61 -6.32 6.41 5.56
C ALA A 61 -6.53 5.41 4.42
N GLN A 62 -7.06 5.86 3.27
CA GLN A 62 -7.17 5.00 2.08
C GLN A 62 -5.81 4.56 1.56
N HIS A 63 -4.85 5.49 1.46
CA HIS A 63 -3.49 5.14 1.03
C HIS A 63 -2.83 4.12 1.96
N ASP A 64 -2.93 4.31 3.28
CA ASP A 64 -2.39 3.38 4.27
C ASP A 64 -3.08 2.00 4.18
N LEU A 65 -4.38 1.96 3.92
CA LEU A 65 -5.12 0.70 3.72
C LEU A 65 -4.65 0.00 2.44
N ASP A 66 -4.48 0.71 1.32
CA ASP A 66 -3.99 0.15 0.06
C ASP A 66 -2.59 -0.45 0.23
N VAL A 67 -1.69 0.26 0.91
CA VAL A 67 -0.34 -0.24 1.22
C VAL A 67 -0.41 -1.53 2.05
N ARG A 68 -1.24 -1.56 3.10
CA ARG A 68 -1.42 -2.76 3.94
C ARG A 68 -2.06 -3.92 3.18
N MET A 69 -3.02 -3.65 2.30
CA MET A 69 -3.63 -4.68 1.45
C MET A 69 -2.60 -5.29 0.51
N ARG A 70 -1.73 -4.47 -0.11
CA ARG A 70 -0.63 -4.96 -0.96
C ARG A 70 0.33 -5.85 -0.19
N ASP A 71 0.73 -5.44 1.01
CA ASP A 71 1.60 -6.24 1.87
C ASP A 71 0.92 -7.57 2.28
N THR A 72 -0.38 -7.54 2.57
CA THR A 72 -1.15 -8.74 2.94
C THR A 72 -1.29 -9.71 1.77
N GLN A 73 -1.63 -9.23 0.58
CA GLN A 73 -1.70 -10.05 -0.64
C GLN A 73 -0.35 -10.65 -1.03
N ARG A 74 0.75 -9.92 -0.79
CA ARG A 74 2.09 -10.44 -0.96
C ARG A 74 2.38 -11.60 0.00
N LEU A 75 1.95 -11.47 1.26
CA LEU A 75 2.07 -12.53 2.28
C LEU A 75 1.16 -13.73 1.97
N GLU A 76 -0.03 -13.51 1.43
CA GLU A 76 -0.93 -14.58 0.98
C GLU A 76 -0.37 -15.34 -0.22
N GLY A 77 0.18 -14.65 -1.22
CA GLY A 77 0.90 -15.27 -2.34
C GLY A 77 2.12 -16.07 -1.88
N LEU A 78 2.86 -15.54 -0.89
CA LEU A 78 3.90 -16.29 -0.19
C LEU A 78 3.33 -17.50 0.57
N GLY A 79 2.16 -17.41 1.19
CA GLY A 79 1.50 -18.49 1.92
C GLY A 79 1.01 -19.63 1.03
N LEU A 80 0.47 -19.31 -0.15
CA LEU A 80 0.08 -20.29 -1.16
C LEU A 80 1.31 -21.03 -1.71
N LEU A 81 2.39 -20.30 -1.96
CA LEU A 81 3.70 -20.86 -2.35
C LEU A 81 4.39 -21.59 -1.19
N ALA A 82 4.17 -21.19 0.06
CA ALA A 82 4.83 -21.76 1.24
C ALA A 82 4.51 -23.24 1.45
N SER A 83 3.32 -23.71 1.05
CA SER A 83 3.00 -25.13 1.13
C SER A 83 3.82 -25.96 0.12
N GLY A 84 3.99 -25.47 -1.11
CA GLY A 84 4.86 -26.08 -2.13
C GLY A 84 6.35 -25.96 -1.80
N VAL A 85 6.77 -24.79 -1.34
CA VAL A 85 8.15 -24.52 -0.90
C VAL A 85 8.52 -25.37 0.31
N ALA A 86 7.66 -25.49 1.32
CA ALA A 86 7.92 -26.33 2.50
C ALA A 86 7.98 -27.81 2.13
N HIS A 87 7.12 -28.24 1.20
CA HIS A 87 7.18 -29.58 0.63
C HIS A 87 8.52 -29.84 -0.08
N ASP A 88 8.97 -28.93 -0.93
CA ASP A 88 10.24 -29.10 -1.66
C ASP A 88 11.47 -28.97 -0.76
N PHE A 89 11.39 -28.13 0.27
CA PHE A 89 12.41 -28.06 1.32
C PHE A 89 12.52 -29.40 2.06
N ASN A 90 11.39 -30.01 2.41
CA ASN A 90 11.35 -31.33 3.03
C ASN A 90 11.87 -32.42 2.09
N ASN A 91 11.62 -32.33 0.79
CA ASN A 91 12.16 -33.26 -0.20
C ASN A 91 13.69 -33.17 -0.29
N ILE A 92 14.23 -31.95 -0.27
CA ILE A 92 15.68 -31.72 -0.25
C ILE A 92 16.30 -32.28 1.03
N LEU A 93 15.71 -32.00 2.19
CA LEU A 93 16.18 -32.51 3.48
C LEU A 93 16.12 -34.04 3.56
N ALA A 94 15.08 -34.66 3.00
CA ALA A 94 14.96 -36.11 2.93
C ALA A 94 16.09 -36.72 2.08
N ALA A 95 16.41 -36.13 0.93
CA ALA A 95 17.51 -36.59 0.08
C ALA A 95 18.87 -36.45 0.76
N VAL A 96 19.12 -35.34 1.46
CA VAL A 96 20.34 -35.14 2.26
C VAL A 96 20.43 -36.21 3.37
N ARG A 97 19.34 -36.42 4.11
CA ARG A 97 19.29 -37.40 5.21
C ARG A 97 19.57 -38.83 4.74
N VAL A 98 18.93 -39.27 3.65
CA VAL A 98 19.11 -40.62 3.12
C VAL A 98 20.55 -40.84 2.66
N ASN A 99 21.14 -39.90 1.91
CA ASN A 99 22.53 -40.04 1.48
C ASN A 99 23.51 -40.02 2.67
N ALA A 100 23.26 -39.19 3.69
CA ALA A 100 24.08 -39.16 4.90
C ALA A 100 23.98 -40.46 5.72
N GLU A 101 22.79 -41.04 5.84
CA GLU A 101 22.58 -42.34 6.49
C GLU A 101 23.29 -43.48 5.73
N LEU A 102 23.26 -43.46 4.40
CA LEU A 102 23.94 -44.44 3.57
C LEU A 102 25.47 -44.31 3.67
N LEU A 103 26.01 -43.09 3.69
CA LEU A 103 27.43 -42.81 3.95
C LEU A 103 27.87 -43.36 5.31
N ALA A 104 27.05 -43.19 6.35
CA ALA A 104 27.36 -43.70 7.70
C ALA A 104 27.38 -45.24 7.78
N GLN A 105 26.64 -45.92 6.89
CA GLN A 105 26.53 -47.38 6.84
C GLN A 105 27.51 -48.05 5.87
N THR A 106 28.14 -47.28 4.96
CA THR A 106 28.96 -47.81 3.87
C THR A 106 30.45 -47.77 4.23
N LYS A 107 31.18 -48.87 3.95
CA LYS A 107 32.66 -48.96 4.11
C LYS A 107 33.39 -48.99 2.76
N ARG A 108 32.80 -48.39 1.73
CA ARG A 108 33.31 -48.41 0.34
C ARG A 108 33.55 -46.99 -0.15
N PRO A 109 34.83 -46.55 -0.25
CA PRO A 109 35.19 -45.18 -0.61
C PRO A 109 34.59 -44.67 -1.92
N ALA A 110 34.34 -45.57 -2.89
CA ALA A 110 33.78 -45.21 -4.20
C ALA A 110 32.30 -44.80 -4.14
N HIS A 111 31.53 -45.29 -3.17
CA HIS A 111 30.12 -44.89 -3.00
C HIS A 111 30.00 -43.59 -2.19
N ASP A 112 30.96 -43.33 -1.30
CA ASP A 112 31.00 -42.11 -0.49
C ASP A 112 31.06 -40.85 -1.36
N THR A 113 31.82 -40.90 -2.47
CA THR A 113 31.95 -39.75 -3.39
C THR A 113 30.65 -39.44 -4.13
N VAL A 114 29.87 -40.46 -4.51
CA VAL A 114 28.59 -40.29 -5.21
C VAL A 114 27.53 -39.72 -4.27
N MET A 115 27.45 -40.25 -3.05
CA MET A 115 26.49 -39.77 -2.03
C MET A 115 26.80 -38.35 -1.56
N LEU A 116 28.09 -37.99 -1.44
CA LEU A 116 28.50 -36.62 -1.14
C LEU A 116 28.11 -35.65 -2.26
N ALA A 117 28.24 -36.04 -3.53
CA ALA A 117 27.82 -35.23 -4.67
C ALA A 117 26.28 -35.01 -4.69
N GLU A 118 25.50 -36.03 -4.36
CA GLU A 118 24.03 -35.92 -4.24
C GLU A 118 23.62 -35.00 -3.08
N ILE A 119 24.32 -35.04 -1.95
CA ILE A 119 24.11 -34.11 -0.83
C ILE A 119 24.42 -32.67 -1.27
N ASP A 120 25.56 -32.45 -1.92
CA ASP A 120 25.96 -31.11 -2.39
C ASP A 120 24.96 -30.54 -3.40
N HIS A 121 24.49 -31.37 -4.33
CA HIS A 121 23.44 -31.00 -5.29
C HIS A 121 22.11 -30.65 -4.59
N ALA A 122 21.70 -31.44 -3.59
CA ALA A 122 20.51 -31.16 -2.80
C ALA A 122 20.62 -29.85 -2.02
N VAL A 123 21.77 -29.58 -1.38
CA VAL A 123 22.05 -28.33 -0.67
C VAL A 123 22.04 -27.13 -1.61
N SER A 124 22.63 -27.26 -2.80
CA SER A 124 22.63 -26.20 -3.83
C SER A 124 21.20 -25.83 -4.24
N ARG A 125 20.33 -26.83 -4.46
CA ARG A 125 18.90 -26.60 -4.76
C ARG A 125 18.17 -25.86 -3.63
N ALA A 126 18.43 -26.21 -2.36
CA ALA A 126 17.83 -25.47 -1.23
C ALA A 126 18.32 -24.02 -1.18
N ALA A 127 19.60 -23.78 -1.46
CA ALA A 127 20.16 -22.44 -1.50
C ALA A 127 19.53 -21.59 -2.62
N ASP A 128 19.28 -22.18 -3.79
CA ASP A 128 18.56 -21.52 -4.89
C ASP A 128 17.12 -21.17 -4.52
N LEU A 129 16.42 -22.09 -3.85
CA LEU A 129 15.05 -21.86 -3.38
C LEU A 129 15.01 -20.71 -2.35
N CYS A 130 15.94 -20.68 -1.39
CA CYS A 130 16.11 -19.57 -0.44
C CYS A 130 16.40 -18.23 -1.14
N ARG A 131 17.26 -18.22 -2.16
CA ARG A 131 17.56 -17.01 -2.95
C ARG A 131 16.31 -16.47 -3.65
N GLN A 132 15.50 -17.36 -4.22
CA GLN A 132 14.26 -16.98 -4.91
C GLN A 132 13.23 -16.40 -3.93
N LEU A 133 13.08 -17.01 -2.75
CA LEU A 133 12.23 -16.48 -1.68
C LEU A 133 12.72 -15.11 -1.18
N LEU A 134 14.01 -14.92 -0.96
CA LEU A 134 14.57 -13.62 -0.56
C LEU A 134 14.43 -12.57 -1.66
N ALA A 135 14.60 -12.94 -2.93
CA ALA A 135 14.38 -12.02 -4.04
C ALA A 135 12.91 -11.57 -4.12
N TYR A 136 11.98 -12.49 -3.85
CA TYR A 136 10.56 -12.18 -3.79
C TYR A 136 10.17 -11.41 -2.53
N ALA A 137 10.78 -11.68 -1.37
CA ALA A 137 10.54 -10.98 -0.10
C ALA A 137 11.26 -9.62 0.00
N GLY A 138 12.36 -9.44 -0.74
CA GLY A 138 13.24 -8.27 -0.67
C GLY A 138 12.88 -7.13 -1.63
N ARG A 139 12.01 -7.35 -2.62
CA ARG A 139 11.52 -6.27 -3.49
C ARG A 139 10.52 -5.39 -2.71
N ALA A 140 10.99 -4.32 -2.11
CA ALA A 140 10.12 -3.23 -1.63
C ALA A 140 9.26 -2.69 -2.79
N PRO A 141 8.10 -2.05 -2.53
CA PRO A 141 7.33 -1.38 -3.57
C PRO A 141 8.25 -0.46 -4.38
N ALA A 142 8.49 -0.83 -5.64
CA ALA A 142 9.28 -0.03 -6.55
C ALA A 142 8.45 1.19 -6.95
N PRO A 143 9.04 2.40 -7.02
CA PRO A 143 8.32 3.58 -7.46
C PRO A 143 7.76 3.38 -8.88
N LEU A 144 6.63 4.03 -9.16
CA LEU A 144 6.04 4.09 -10.49
C LEU A 144 7.08 4.55 -11.53
N GLY A 145 7.28 3.76 -12.58
CA GLY A 145 8.28 4.05 -13.62
C GLY A 145 8.15 3.16 -14.84
N PRO A 146 9.08 3.27 -15.81
CA PRO A 146 9.13 2.40 -16.97
C PRO A 146 9.59 1.00 -16.56
N VAL A 147 8.79 -0.01 -16.89
CA VAL A 147 9.00 -1.42 -16.53
C VAL A 147 9.05 -2.29 -17.79
N SER A 148 10.07 -3.14 -17.86
CA SER A 148 10.18 -4.19 -18.87
C SER A 148 9.25 -5.36 -18.53
N LEU A 149 8.17 -5.52 -19.31
CA LEU A 149 7.23 -6.63 -19.16
C LEU A 149 7.91 -7.99 -19.37
N GLY A 150 8.86 -8.07 -20.31
CA GLY A 150 9.62 -9.29 -20.55
C GLY A 150 10.40 -9.75 -19.31
N ASP A 151 10.98 -8.81 -18.56
CA ASP A 151 11.72 -9.14 -17.33
C ASP A 151 10.77 -9.53 -16.19
N VAL A 152 9.63 -8.85 -16.06
CA VAL A 152 8.57 -9.22 -15.11
C VAL A 152 8.10 -10.66 -15.34
N VAL A 153 7.74 -11.00 -16.59
CA VAL A 153 7.25 -12.34 -16.94
C VAL A 153 8.35 -13.39 -16.77
N ARG A 154 9.61 -13.10 -17.13
CA ARG A 154 10.75 -14.01 -16.90
C ARG A 154 11.01 -14.27 -15.41
N ASP A 155 10.85 -13.26 -14.57
CA ASP A 155 10.99 -13.41 -13.12
C ASP A 155 9.85 -14.25 -12.52
N VAL A 156 8.60 -14.00 -12.92
CA VAL A 156 7.44 -14.80 -12.48
C VAL A 156 7.55 -16.24 -12.99
N ARG A 157 7.95 -16.44 -14.24
CA ARG A 157 8.21 -17.79 -14.80
C ARG A 157 9.20 -18.56 -13.95
N ARG A 158 10.32 -17.94 -13.53
CA ARG A 158 11.31 -18.62 -12.68
C ARG A 158 10.70 -19.05 -11.35
N LEU A 159 9.88 -18.20 -10.74
CA LEU A 159 9.17 -18.52 -9.50
C LEU A 159 8.20 -19.67 -9.69
N VAL A 160 7.32 -19.59 -10.69
CA VAL A 160 6.29 -20.62 -10.95
C VAL A 160 6.94 -21.95 -11.34
N ALA A 161 7.97 -21.92 -12.20
CA ALA A 161 8.69 -23.12 -12.63
C ALA A 161 9.29 -23.91 -11.47
N SER A 162 9.71 -23.24 -10.39
CA SER A 162 10.22 -23.92 -9.19
C SER A 162 9.14 -24.68 -8.41
N SER A 163 7.87 -24.29 -8.55
CA SER A 163 6.73 -24.89 -7.85
C SER A 163 5.97 -25.94 -8.68
N LEU A 164 6.30 -26.08 -9.97
CA LEU A 164 5.60 -26.98 -10.88
C LEU A 164 6.12 -28.43 -10.74
N PRO A 165 5.23 -29.45 -10.80
CA PRO A 165 5.64 -30.85 -10.85
C PRO A 165 6.50 -31.14 -12.09
N ALA A 166 7.37 -32.14 -12.00
CA ALA A 166 8.26 -32.54 -13.11
C ALA A 166 7.54 -32.96 -14.40
N GLN A 167 6.21 -33.19 -14.36
CA GLN A 167 5.41 -33.52 -15.54
C GLN A 167 4.79 -32.30 -16.25
N VAL A 168 4.99 -31.09 -15.70
CA VAL A 168 4.41 -29.86 -16.24
C VAL A 168 5.51 -29.00 -16.85
N SER A 169 5.39 -28.70 -18.14
CA SER A 169 6.28 -27.78 -18.86
C SER A 169 5.66 -26.38 -18.92
N LEU A 170 6.40 -25.38 -18.47
CA LEU A 170 6.03 -23.97 -18.60
C LEU A 170 6.81 -23.34 -19.75
N ASP A 171 6.13 -23.04 -20.84
CA ASP A 171 6.69 -22.35 -21.99
C ASP A 171 6.23 -20.88 -22.00
N VAL A 172 7.15 -19.97 -22.35
CA VAL A 172 6.91 -18.54 -22.33
C VAL A 172 7.40 -17.95 -23.65
N ASP A 173 6.45 -17.56 -24.49
CA ASP A 173 6.70 -16.89 -25.75
C ASP A 173 6.57 -15.37 -25.56
N LEU A 174 7.69 -14.66 -25.66
CA LEU A 174 7.79 -13.21 -25.46
C LEU A 174 8.55 -12.61 -26.65
N PRO A 175 7.99 -11.58 -27.33
CA PRO A 175 8.73 -10.82 -28.32
C PRO A 175 9.96 -10.14 -27.71
N ASP A 176 11.08 -10.11 -28.44
CA ASP A 176 12.33 -9.48 -28.00
C ASP A 176 12.22 -7.96 -27.87
N ASP A 177 11.24 -7.33 -28.54
CA ASP A 177 11.04 -5.89 -28.65
C ASP A 177 9.81 -5.36 -27.88
N LEU A 178 9.49 -6.00 -26.75
CA LEU A 178 8.40 -5.56 -25.89
C LEU A 178 8.59 -4.11 -25.41
N PRO A 179 7.62 -3.21 -25.64
CA PRO A 179 7.69 -1.84 -25.15
C PRO A 179 7.63 -1.82 -23.62
N ALA A 180 8.36 -0.88 -23.02
CA ALA A 180 8.27 -0.65 -21.59
C ALA A 180 6.88 -0.07 -21.23
N VAL A 181 6.30 -0.58 -20.15
CA VAL A 181 5.03 -0.08 -19.61
C VAL A 181 5.26 0.76 -18.38
N TRP A 182 4.41 1.75 -18.17
CA TRP A 182 4.50 2.59 -16.98
C TRP A 182 3.75 1.93 -15.81
N GLY A 183 4.45 1.62 -14.72
CA GLY A 183 3.82 0.98 -13.57
C GLY A 183 4.78 0.63 -12.45
N GLU A 184 4.26 -0.05 -11.44
CA GLU A 184 5.05 -0.63 -10.35
C GLU A 184 5.34 -2.09 -10.66
N VAL A 185 6.62 -2.50 -10.60
CA VAL A 185 7.06 -3.88 -10.89
C VAL A 185 6.29 -4.91 -10.08
N SER A 186 6.06 -4.64 -8.79
CA SER A 186 5.35 -5.56 -7.88
C SER A 186 3.89 -5.79 -8.28
N GLN A 187 3.18 -4.75 -8.71
CA GLN A 187 1.78 -4.90 -9.18
C GLN A 187 1.71 -5.70 -10.47
N LEU A 188 2.61 -5.42 -11.42
CA LEU A 188 2.67 -6.16 -12.68
C LEU A 188 3.00 -7.64 -12.44
N GLN A 189 3.92 -7.93 -11.52
CA GLN A 189 4.21 -9.31 -11.11
C GLN A 189 2.98 -10.01 -10.51
N GLN A 190 2.22 -9.32 -9.65
CA GLN A 190 1.01 -9.88 -9.04
C GLN A 190 -0.08 -10.16 -10.08
N VAL A 191 -0.24 -9.29 -11.08
CA VAL A 191 -1.17 -9.51 -12.21
C VAL A 191 -0.77 -10.72 -13.05
N VAL A 192 0.53 -10.97 -13.22
CA VAL A 192 1.02 -12.14 -13.98
C VAL A 192 0.95 -13.43 -13.14
N LEU A 193 1.05 -13.32 -11.82
CA LEU A 193 1.00 -14.47 -10.90
C LEU A 193 -0.43 -14.96 -10.63
N ASN A 194 -1.41 -14.05 -10.56
CA ASN A 194 -2.84 -14.35 -10.35
C ASN A 194 -3.51 -14.84 -11.63
#